data_AF-A0A1E5L3L8-F1
#
_entry.id   AF-A0A1E5L3L8-F1
#
_cell.length_a   1.000
_cell.length_b   1.000
_cell.length_c   1.000
_cell.angle_alpha   90.00
_cell.angle_beta   90.00
_cell.angle_gamma   90.00
#
_symmetry.space_group_name_H-M   'P 1'
#
loop_
_entity.id
_entity.type
_entity.pdbx_description
1 polymer ?
#
loop_
_entity_poly.entity_id
_entity_poly.type
_entity_poly.pdbx_seq_one_letter_code
_entity_poly.pdbx_strand_id
1 'polypeptide(L)'
;MLSKTARQLIIYHVFRFTKSVSIRDIRLYISIKNKTAYRDIKDLNNAGLLQTIFSKKDQCYVHHKSTYDDSEQFYDPKYTENQAYNRHLDKLRRLGRIMNRLHYNTLSYSDCLNWYQKAFPGVSTRTMQRDFKELTSIGYTIIYDRFEKCYYINFPRFEDDIRQWK
;
A
#
# COMPACT_ATOMS: atom_id res chain seq x y z
N MET A 1 -1.87 6.84 -17.64
CA MET A 1 -0.56 6.51 -17.01
C MET A 1 -0.78 6.47 -15.50
N LEU A 2 -0.39 5.39 -14.82
CA LEU A 2 -0.54 5.28 -13.36
C LEU A 2 0.32 6.31 -12.61
N SER A 3 -0.21 6.85 -11.52
CA SER A 3 0.53 7.75 -10.63
C SER A 3 1.73 7.04 -10.00
N LYS A 4 2.73 7.80 -9.51
CA LYS A 4 3.86 7.21 -8.76
C LYS A 4 3.38 6.45 -7.52
N THR A 5 2.43 7.03 -6.77
CA THR A 5 1.88 6.42 -5.55
C THR A 5 1.12 5.13 -5.89
N ALA A 6 0.22 5.18 -6.87
CA ALA A 6 -0.54 4.02 -7.34
C ALA A 6 0.37 2.85 -7.72
N ARG A 7 1.39 3.12 -8.54
CA ARG A 7 2.38 2.10 -8.95
C ARG A 7 3.10 1.47 -7.75
N GLN A 8 3.50 2.28 -6.78
CA GLN A 8 4.18 1.82 -5.57
C GLN A 8 3.26 0.96 -4.69
N LEU A 9 2.00 1.34 -4.54
CA LEU A 9 1.04 0.58 -3.75
C LEU A 9 0.63 -0.74 -4.41
N ILE A 10 0.55 -0.79 -5.74
CA ILE A 10 0.35 -2.06 -6.44
C ILE A 10 1.55 -2.99 -6.24
N ILE A 11 2.79 -2.47 -6.33
CA ILE A 11 3.98 -3.27 -6.00
C ILE A 11 3.91 -3.77 -4.56
N TYR A 12 3.55 -2.89 -3.61
CA TYR A 12 3.39 -3.26 -2.21
C TYR A 12 2.37 -4.39 -2.03
N HIS A 13 1.21 -4.31 -2.70
CA HIS A 13 0.19 -5.35 -2.70
C HIS A 13 0.78 -6.71 -3.12
N VAL A 14 1.56 -6.78 -4.20
CA VAL A 14 2.18 -8.03 -4.66
C VAL A 14 3.10 -8.65 -3.58
N PHE A 15 3.86 -7.83 -2.86
CA PHE A 15 4.71 -8.28 -1.75
C PHE A 15 3.94 -8.69 -0.48
N ARG A 16 2.66 -8.32 -0.33
CA ARG A 16 1.84 -8.75 0.83
C ARG A 16 1.53 -10.25 0.79
N PHE A 17 1.50 -10.84 -0.40
CA PHE A 17 1.05 -12.23 -0.57
C PHE A 17 2.18 -13.21 -0.91
N THR A 18 3.39 -12.71 -1.16
CA THR A 18 4.53 -13.55 -1.53
C THR A 18 5.81 -13.06 -0.87
N LYS A 19 6.66 -14.00 -0.44
CA LYS A 19 7.96 -13.68 0.19
C LYS A 19 9.01 -13.25 -0.83
N SER A 20 8.81 -13.55 -2.10
CA SER A 20 9.77 -13.29 -3.17
C SER A 20 9.04 -12.79 -4.40
N VAL A 21 9.47 -11.63 -4.91
CA VAL A 21 8.83 -10.96 -6.06
C VAL A 21 9.91 -10.57 -7.07
N SER A 22 9.77 -11.08 -8.29
CA SER A 22 10.58 -10.67 -9.43
C SER A 22 9.96 -9.47 -10.15
N ILE A 23 10.75 -8.82 -11.02
CA ILE A 23 10.21 -7.75 -11.88
C ILE A 23 9.17 -8.29 -12.88
N ARG A 24 9.26 -9.58 -13.24
CA ARG A 24 8.27 -10.23 -14.09
C ARG A 24 6.92 -10.32 -13.37
N ASP A 25 6.91 -10.66 -12.08
CA ASP A 25 5.68 -10.76 -11.29
C ASP A 25 4.99 -9.40 -11.18
N ILE A 26 5.75 -8.34 -10.92
CA ILE A 26 5.22 -6.97 -10.90
C ILE A 26 4.57 -6.61 -12.24
N ARG A 27 5.18 -7.03 -13.36
CA ARG A 27 4.69 -6.74 -14.71
C ARG A 27 3.40 -7.46 -15.09
N LEU A 28 2.99 -8.47 -14.32
CA LEU A 28 1.67 -9.08 -14.49
C LEU A 28 0.54 -8.11 -14.11
N TYR A 29 0.83 -7.12 -13.25
CA TYR A 29 -0.14 -6.16 -12.74
C TYR A 29 0.03 -4.76 -13.34
N ILE A 30 1.27 -4.34 -13.65
CA ILE A 30 1.56 -2.98 -14.12
C ILE A 30 2.67 -2.94 -15.18
N SER A 31 2.41 -2.23 -16.28
CA SER A 31 3.38 -2.07 -17.37
C SER A 31 4.42 -0.98 -17.07
N ILE A 32 5.60 -1.37 -16.58
CA ILE A 32 6.67 -0.45 -16.15
C ILE A 32 8.08 -0.94 -16.55
N LYS A 33 9.00 0.02 -16.71
CA LYS A 33 10.43 -0.26 -16.95
C LYS A 33 11.11 -0.77 -15.67
N ASN A 34 12.11 -1.64 -15.79
CA ASN A 34 12.86 -2.20 -14.66
C ASN A 34 13.42 -1.12 -13.73
N LYS A 35 14.01 -0.07 -14.30
CA LYS A 35 14.58 1.06 -13.53
C LYS A 35 13.52 1.77 -12.66
N THR A 36 12.28 1.83 -13.14
CA THR A 36 11.17 2.41 -12.38
C THR A 36 10.79 1.49 -11.23
N ALA A 37 10.58 0.19 -11.50
CA ALA A 37 10.29 -0.81 -10.49
C ALA A 37 11.35 -0.82 -9.36
N TYR A 38 12.65 -0.80 -9.71
CA TYR A 38 13.73 -0.76 -8.72
C TYR A 38 13.68 0.49 -7.83
N ARG A 39 13.38 1.66 -8.40
CA ARG A 39 13.22 2.90 -7.63
C ARG A 39 12.01 2.85 -6.71
N ASP A 40 10.91 2.30 -7.18
CA ASP A 40 9.69 2.17 -6.39
C ASP A 40 9.87 1.19 -5.23
N ILE A 41 10.50 0.04 -5.47
CA ILE A 41 10.84 -0.93 -4.41
C ILE A 41 11.77 -0.26 -3.40
N LYS A 42 12.75 0.54 -3.84
CA LYS A 42 13.60 1.32 -2.94
C LYS A 42 12.81 2.31 -2.10
N ASP A 43 11.88 3.06 -2.69
CA ASP A 43 11.01 3.99 -1.96
C ASP A 43 10.13 3.25 -0.93
N LEU A 44 9.61 2.06 -1.28
CA LEU A 44 8.84 1.23 -0.34
C LEU A 44 9.69 0.72 0.82
N ASN A 45 10.95 0.33 0.57
CA ASN A 45 11.91 0.00 1.64
C ASN A 45 12.24 1.22 2.50
N ASN A 46 12.46 2.38 1.88
CA ASN A 46 12.72 3.63 2.60
C ASN A 46 11.49 4.12 3.39
N ALA A 47 10.28 3.85 2.92
CA ALA A 47 9.06 4.09 3.67
C ALA A 47 8.89 3.09 4.83
N GLY A 48 9.72 2.05 4.92
CA GLY A 48 9.59 1.00 5.93
C GLY A 48 8.41 0.06 5.72
N LEU A 49 7.78 0.08 4.53
CA LEU A 49 6.72 -0.86 4.15
C LEU A 49 7.28 -2.22 3.76
N LEU A 50 8.50 -2.23 3.20
CA LEU A 50 9.21 -3.44 2.80
C LEU A 50 10.55 -3.54 3.54
N GLN A 51 11.05 -4.76 3.67
CA GLN A 51 12.43 -5.07 4.02
C GLN A 51 12.91 -6.18 3.10
N THR A 52 13.29 -5.79 1.89
CA THR A 52 13.64 -6.72 0.81
C THR A 52 15.09 -6.56 0.40
N ILE A 53 15.73 -7.68 0.05
CA ILE A 53 17.06 -7.72 -0.54
C ILE A 53 16.95 -8.35 -1.93
N PHE A 54 17.69 -7.84 -2.91
CA PHE A 54 17.74 -8.44 -4.23
C PHE A 54 18.65 -9.67 -4.24
N SER A 55 18.10 -10.85 -4.52
CA SER A 55 18.86 -12.08 -4.77
C SER A 55 19.32 -12.08 -6.23
N LYS A 56 20.63 -11.98 -6.45
CA LYS A 56 21.20 -12.14 -7.80
C LYS A 56 21.03 -13.57 -8.34
N LYS A 57 21.04 -14.57 -7.47
CA LYS A 57 20.88 -15.98 -7.86
C LYS A 57 19.49 -16.23 -8.43
N ASP A 58 18.47 -15.73 -7.73
CA ASP A 58 17.07 -16.01 -8.04
C ASP A 58 16.42 -14.91 -8.88
N GLN A 59 17.16 -13.82 -9.15
CA GLN A 59 16.71 -12.64 -9.92
C GLN A 59 15.40 -12.03 -9.38
N CYS A 60 15.24 -12.03 -8.06
CA CYS A 60 14.04 -11.53 -7.38
C CYS A 60 14.39 -10.78 -6.10
N TYR A 61 13.44 -10.00 -5.60
CA TYR A 61 13.51 -9.39 -4.27
C TYR A 61 12.91 -10.34 -3.26
N VAL A 62 13.68 -10.67 -2.22
CA VAL A 62 13.27 -11.56 -1.13
C VAL A 62 13.04 -10.74 0.13
N HIS A 63 11.90 -10.95 0.77
CA HIS A 63 11.54 -10.33 2.03
C HIS A 63 12.25 -11.01 3.20
N HIS A 64 12.83 -10.23 4.10
CA HIS A 64 13.60 -10.76 5.24
C HIS A 64 12.71 -11.30 6.38
N LYS A 65 11.42 -10.95 6.39
CA LYS A 65 10.36 -11.47 7.27
C LYS A 65 9.06 -11.62 6.48
N SER A 66 8.25 -12.61 6.86
CA SER A 66 6.90 -12.81 6.34
C SER A 66 6.06 -11.54 6.57
N THR A 67 5.58 -10.91 5.50
CA THR A 67 4.65 -9.76 5.55
C THR A 67 3.24 -10.15 6.01
N TYR A 68 2.97 -11.47 6.13
CA TYR A 68 1.76 -12.01 6.75
C TYR A 68 1.75 -11.95 8.27
N ASP A 69 2.82 -11.42 8.88
CA ASP A 69 2.81 -11.15 10.31
C ASP A 69 1.93 -9.91 10.56
N ASP A 70 0.78 -10.13 11.16
CA ASP A 70 -0.20 -9.15 11.65
C ASP A 70 0.40 -8.19 12.70
N SER A 71 1.73 -8.13 12.82
CA SER A 71 2.46 -7.15 13.58
C SER A 71 2.20 -5.73 13.03
N GLU A 72 1.88 -4.81 13.94
CA GLU A 72 1.60 -3.39 13.63
C GLU A 72 2.84 -2.61 13.17
N GLN A 73 3.98 -3.26 13.07
CA GLN A 73 5.28 -2.60 13.01
C GLN A 73 5.81 -2.57 11.58
N PHE A 74 5.59 -1.44 10.93
CA PHE A 74 6.46 -1.02 9.83
C PHE A 74 7.85 -0.70 10.37
N TYR A 75 8.86 -0.93 9.54
CA TYR A 75 10.22 -0.53 9.84
C TYR A 75 10.32 1.00 9.90
N ASP A 76 11.35 1.50 10.56
CA ASP A 76 11.58 2.94 10.62
C ASP A 76 11.85 3.50 9.21
N PRO A 77 11.20 4.62 8.84
CA PRO A 77 11.44 5.24 7.56
C PRO A 77 12.86 5.82 7.49
N LYS A 78 13.46 5.74 6.30
CA LYS A 78 14.77 6.31 5.99
C LYS A 78 14.58 7.70 5.39
N TYR A 79 14.35 8.68 6.24
CA TYR A 79 14.20 10.07 5.83
C TYR A 79 15.51 10.67 5.31
N THR A 80 15.36 11.71 4.51
CA THR A 80 16.47 12.49 3.93
C THR A 80 16.28 13.98 4.25
N GLU A 81 17.20 14.83 3.83
CA GLU A 81 17.02 16.29 3.92
C GLU A 81 15.87 16.81 3.01
N ASN A 82 15.46 16.03 2.01
CA ASN A 82 14.38 16.40 1.10
C ASN A 82 13.01 16.18 1.76
N GLN A 83 12.43 17.26 2.29
CA GLN A 83 11.12 17.25 2.96
C GLN A 83 9.97 16.80 2.04
N ALA A 84 10.01 17.11 0.75
CA ALA A 84 8.98 16.67 -0.19
C ALA A 84 9.02 15.14 -0.40
N TYR A 85 10.23 14.57 -0.42
CA TYR A 85 10.41 13.12 -0.46
C TYR A 85 9.94 12.46 0.84
N ASN A 86 10.26 13.02 2.00
CA ASN A 86 9.81 12.48 3.29
C ASN A 86 8.28 12.49 3.40
N ARG A 87 7.60 13.57 2.98
CA ARG A 87 6.13 13.61 2.90
C ARG A 87 5.54 12.52 1.99
N HIS A 88 6.25 12.17 0.92
CA HIS A 88 5.86 11.06 0.05
C HIS A 88 6.02 9.71 0.76
N LEU A 89 7.10 9.50 1.51
CA LEU A 89 7.26 8.30 2.34
C LEU A 89 6.17 8.20 3.41
N ASP A 90 5.80 9.30 4.06
CA ASP A 90 4.71 9.34 5.04
C ASP A 90 3.37 9.00 4.41
N LYS A 91 3.11 9.50 3.19
CA LYS A 91 1.92 9.12 2.42
C LYS A 91 1.90 7.62 2.14
N LEU A 92 3.02 7.04 1.69
CA LEU A 92 3.13 5.60 1.46
C LEU A 92 2.85 4.81 2.74
N ARG A 93 3.48 5.17 3.86
CA ARG A 93 3.25 4.54 5.17
C ARG A 93 1.78 4.55 5.55
N ARG A 94 1.13 5.70 5.41
CA ARG A 94 -0.29 5.84 5.74
C ARG A 94 -1.16 4.91 4.89
N LEU A 95 -0.96 4.92 3.57
CA LEU A 95 -1.72 4.08 2.64
C LEU A 95 -1.46 2.58 2.84
N GLY A 96 -0.20 2.18 3.03
CA GLY A 96 0.16 0.80 3.35
C GLY A 96 -0.46 0.30 4.66
N ARG A 97 -0.54 1.16 5.70
CA ARG A 97 -1.18 0.78 6.97
C ARG A 97 -2.70 0.60 6.80
N ILE A 98 -3.35 1.44 5.99
CA ILE A 98 -4.77 1.23 5.62
C ILE A 98 -4.92 -0.11 4.91
N MET A 99 -4.03 -0.42 3.96
CA MET A 99 -4.04 -1.69 3.22
C MET A 99 -3.89 -2.95 4.07
N ASN A 100 -3.26 -2.85 5.23
CA ASN A 100 -3.06 -3.99 6.13
C ASN A 100 -4.13 -4.14 7.20
N ARG A 101 -4.86 -3.08 7.55
CA ARG A 101 -5.68 -3.05 8.76
C ARG A 101 -7.16 -2.84 8.50
N LEU A 102 -7.51 -2.19 7.41
CA LEU A 102 -8.91 -1.85 7.13
C LEU A 102 -9.57 -2.99 6.34
N HIS A 103 -9.75 -4.14 6.98
CA HIS A 103 -10.32 -5.36 6.38
C HIS A 103 -11.73 -5.70 6.88
N TYR A 104 -12.52 -4.68 7.25
CA TYR A 104 -13.89 -4.86 7.73
C TYR A 104 -14.89 -4.76 6.58
N ASN A 105 -15.71 -5.77 6.32
CA ASN A 105 -16.71 -5.71 5.24
C ASN A 105 -17.59 -4.45 5.33
N THR A 106 -17.87 -3.98 6.54
CA THR A 106 -18.60 -2.74 6.80
C THR A 106 -18.08 -2.09 8.08
N LEU A 107 -17.86 -0.77 8.07
CA LEU A 107 -17.40 0.00 9.23
C LEU A 107 -18.18 1.32 9.31
N SER A 108 -18.73 1.68 10.47
CA SER A 108 -19.44 2.96 10.60
C SER A 108 -18.51 4.15 10.30
N TYR A 109 -19.06 5.29 9.89
CA TYR A 109 -18.26 6.50 9.65
C TYR A 109 -17.45 6.91 10.89
N SER A 110 -18.07 6.88 12.07
CA SER A 110 -17.43 7.24 13.34
C SER A 110 -16.28 6.29 13.68
N ASP A 111 -16.47 4.99 13.52
CA ASP A 111 -15.43 4.01 13.84
C ASP A 111 -14.27 4.12 12.85
N CYS A 112 -14.57 4.33 11.57
CA CYS A 112 -13.56 4.56 10.53
C CYS A 112 -12.74 5.82 10.82
N LEU A 113 -13.41 6.92 11.15
CA LEU A 113 -12.76 8.19 11.50
C LEU A 113 -11.91 8.05 12.77
N ASN A 114 -12.46 7.42 13.82
CA ASN A 114 -11.77 7.21 15.09
C ASN A 114 -10.52 6.35 14.90
N TRP A 115 -10.63 5.25 14.16
CA TRP A 115 -9.49 4.40 13.81
C TRP A 115 -8.42 5.20 13.05
N TYR A 116 -8.84 5.98 12.05
CA TYR A 116 -7.92 6.74 11.21
C TYR A 116 -7.18 7.82 12.01
N GLN A 117 -7.88 8.58 12.85
CA GLN A 117 -7.29 9.62 13.69
C GLN A 117 -6.34 9.04 14.74
N LYS A 118 -6.68 7.87 15.31
CA LYS A 118 -5.79 7.15 16.22
C LYS A 118 -4.52 6.65 15.51
N ALA A 119 -4.66 6.15 14.28
CA ALA A 119 -3.53 5.65 13.50
C ALA A 119 -2.63 6.78 12.95
N PHE A 120 -3.20 7.94 12.64
CA PHE A 120 -2.52 9.08 12.01
C PHE A 120 -2.92 10.41 12.68
N PRO A 121 -2.44 10.68 13.91
CA PRO A 121 -2.78 11.89 14.63
C PRO A 121 -2.38 13.15 13.84
N GLY A 122 -3.23 14.18 13.87
CA GLY A 122 -3.00 15.44 13.15
C GLY A 122 -3.31 15.41 11.64
N VAL A 123 -3.69 14.26 11.08
CA VAL A 123 -4.09 14.17 9.67
C VAL A 123 -5.59 14.50 9.52
N SER A 124 -5.89 15.47 8.65
CA SER A 124 -7.28 15.91 8.42
C SER A 124 -8.17 14.85 7.77
N THR A 125 -9.49 14.94 7.99
CA THR A 125 -10.51 14.13 7.30
C THR A 125 -10.45 14.28 5.79
N ARG A 126 -10.11 15.48 5.28
CA ARG A 126 -9.91 15.70 3.84
C ARG A 126 -8.76 14.85 3.30
N THR A 127 -7.69 14.66 4.06
CA THR A 127 -6.59 13.78 3.68
C THR A 127 -7.01 12.31 3.72
N MET A 128 -7.77 11.89 4.74
CA MET A 128 -8.36 10.54 4.80
C MET A 128 -9.16 10.21 3.54
N GLN A 129 -10.07 11.11 3.14
CA GLN A 129 -10.89 10.92 1.93
C GLN A 129 -10.03 10.83 0.66
N ARG A 130 -8.94 11.59 0.58
CA ARG A 130 -7.99 11.51 -0.54
C ARG A 130 -7.22 10.20 -0.55
N ASP A 131 -6.83 9.70 0.60
CA ASP A 131 -6.13 8.43 0.73
C ASP A 131 -7.05 7.26 0.34
N PHE A 132 -8.32 7.27 0.79
CA PHE A 132 -9.31 6.29 0.35
C PHE A 132 -9.50 6.33 -1.16
N LYS A 133 -9.64 7.54 -1.74
CA LYS A 133 -9.75 7.69 -3.19
C LYS A 133 -8.52 7.16 -3.95
N GLU A 134 -7.31 7.34 -3.41
CA GLU A 134 -6.10 6.78 -4.02
C GLU A 134 -6.15 5.24 -4.02
N LEU A 135 -6.53 4.62 -2.90
CA LEU A 135 -6.72 3.16 -2.83
C LEU A 135 -7.83 2.68 -3.77
N THR A 136 -8.96 3.39 -3.85
CA THR A 136 -10.03 3.06 -4.81
C THR A 136 -9.57 3.14 -6.25
N SER A 137 -8.68 4.09 -6.58
CA SER A 137 -8.11 4.20 -7.93
C SER A 137 -7.22 3.03 -8.32
N ILE A 138 -6.81 2.21 -7.34
CA ILE A 138 -6.04 1.00 -7.54
C ILE A 138 -6.81 -0.26 -7.11
N GLY A 139 -8.12 -0.31 -7.36
CA GLY A 139 -8.91 -1.56 -7.26
C GLY A 139 -9.39 -1.93 -5.86
N TYR A 140 -8.98 -1.20 -4.81
CA TYR A 140 -9.53 -1.40 -3.48
C TYR A 140 -10.95 -0.84 -3.36
N THR A 141 -11.86 -1.57 -2.73
CA THR A 141 -13.20 -1.03 -2.46
C THR A 141 -13.16 -0.31 -1.12
N ILE A 142 -13.33 1.02 -1.14
CA ILE A 142 -13.56 1.85 0.05
C ILE A 142 -14.64 2.87 -0.34
N ILE A 143 -15.90 2.55 -0.09
CA ILE A 143 -17.05 3.32 -0.57
C ILE A 143 -17.87 3.78 0.63
N TYR A 144 -18.15 5.08 0.70
CA TYR A 144 -19.04 5.64 1.72
C TYR A 144 -20.49 5.53 1.27
N ASP A 145 -21.31 4.86 2.07
CA ASP A 145 -22.76 4.86 1.96
C ASP A 145 -23.34 5.98 2.83
N ARG A 146 -24.07 6.90 2.20
CA ARG A 146 -24.69 8.04 2.92
C ARG A 146 -25.94 7.64 3.68
N PHE A 147 -26.66 6.63 3.22
CA PHE A 147 -27.89 6.15 3.83
C PHE A 147 -27.56 5.37 5.11
N GLU A 148 -26.67 4.38 5.00
CA GLU A 148 -26.22 3.55 6.11
C GLU A 148 -25.15 4.25 6.99
N LYS A 149 -24.62 5.39 6.54
CA LYS A 149 -23.55 6.16 7.21
C LYS A 149 -22.34 5.31 7.57
N CYS A 150 -21.97 4.40 6.68
CA CYS A 150 -20.88 3.45 6.85
C CYS A 150 -19.98 3.43 5.61
N TYR A 151 -18.79 2.86 5.77
CA TYR A 151 -17.91 2.50 4.67
C TYR A 151 -18.04 1.01 4.39
N TYR A 152 -18.26 0.66 3.12
CA TYR A 152 -18.04 -0.67 2.60
C TYR A 152 -16.59 -0.82 2.20
N ILE A 153 -15.94 -1.84 2.75
CA ILE A 153 -14.49 -1.98 2.63
C ILE A 153 -14.16 -3.41 2.21
N ASN A 154 -13.61 -3.54 1.00
CA ASN A 154 -13.15 -4.81 0.46
C ASN A 154 -11.78 -4.64 -0.19
N PHE A 155 -10.83 -5.46 0.24
CA PHE A 155 -9.44 -5.43 -0.19
C PHE A 155 -9.18 -6.70 -1.00
N PRO A 156 -8.86 -6.62 -2.31
CA PRO A 156 -8.63 -7.81 -3.10
C PRO A 156 -7.58 -8.70 -2.44
N ARG A 157 -7.90 -9.99 -2.32
CA ARG A 157 -6.90 -11.01 -1.99
C ARG A 157 -6.22 -11.42 -3.28
N PHE A 158 -4.99 -11.91 -3.19
CA PHE A 158 -4.19 -12.33 -4.36
C PHE A 158 -4.93 -13.27 -5.31
N GLU A 159 -5.84 -14.09 -4.77
CA GLU A 159 -6.61 -15.09 -5.52
C GLU A 159 -7.79 -14.48 -6.31
N ASP A 160 -8.29 -13.31 -5.91
CA ASP A 160 -9.47 -12.67 -6.51
C ASP A 160 -9.11 -11.77 -7.73
N ASP A 161 -7.82 -11.43 -7.92
CA ASP A 161 -7.43 -10.19 -8.59
C ASP A 161 -6.70 -10.32 -9.93
N ILE A 162 -6.48 -11.53 -10.46
CA ILE A 162 -5.83 -11.73 -11.77
C ILE A 162 -6.65 -11.13 -12.93
N ARG A 163 -7.94 -10.82 -12.71
CA ARG A 163 -8.87 -10.39 -13.77
C ARG A 163 -9.15 -8.88 -13.85
N GLN A 164 -8.79 -8.07 -12.86
CA GLN A 164 -9.21 -6.66 -12.82
C GLN A 164 -8.21 -5.65 -13.43
N TRP A 165 -7.04 -6.13 -13.87
CA TRP A 165 -5.90 -5.27 -14.25
C TRP A 165 -5.41 -5.42 -15.70
N LYS A 166 -6.26 -5.98 -16.57
CA LYS A 166 -6.07 -5.98 -18.04
C LYS A 166 -6.95 -4.92 -18.69
#